data_AF-A0A5C8BD05-F1
#
_entry.id   AF-A0A5C8BD05-F1
#
_cell.length_a   1.000
_cell.length_b   1.000
_cell.length_c   1.000
_cell.angle_alpha   90.00
_cell.angle_beta   90.00
_cell.angle_gamma   90.00
#
_symmetry.space_group_name_H-M   'P 1'
#
loop_
_entity.id
_entity.type
_entity.pdbx_description
1 polymer ?
#
loop_
_entity_poly.entity_id
_entity_poly.type
_entity_poly.pdbx_seq_one_letter_code
_entity_poly.pdbx_strand_id
1 'polypeptide(L)'
;MTFANLSSLGLQNPYKAKYANYIGGKWVEPIDGQYFDNVTPLTGQTFCQIPRSNSKDIDAALDAAHGAKVAWGKTSTTERANILNRIADRMESNLKLIAVAETIDNGKPLRETMAADIPLAIDHFRYFAGCIRAQEGSIAEIDHETMAYHFHEPLGVVGQIIPWNFPILMAVWKLAPALAAGNCVVLKPAEQTPASILVLLEIIGDLLPAGVLNIVNGFGLEAGKPLASSSRIAKIAFTGETTTGRLIMQYASQNIIPVTLELGGKSPNIFFEDVMSADDAYFDKALEGFAMFALNQGEVCTCPSRALIQESIYERFMERALKRVAAIKQGNPLDSSTMIGAQA
;
A
#
# COMPACT_ATOMS: atom_id res chain seq x y z
N MET A 1 6.82 -3.15 -25.74
CA MET A 1 7.70 -1.99 -25.93
C MET A 1 8.90 -2.18 -25.04
N THR A 2 10.12 -1.96 -25.50
CA THR A 2 11.26 -1.81 -24.58
C THR A 2 11.11 -0.46 -23.85
N PHE A 3 11.75 -0.27 -22.69
CA PHE A 3 11.82 1.03 -21.99
C PHE A 3 12.33 2.19 -22.88
N ALA A 4 12.88 1.87 -24.06
CA ALA A 4 13.24 2.81 -25.11
C ALA A 4 12.10 3.76 -25.54
N ASN A 5 10.82 3.43 -25.30
CA ASN A 5 9.69 4.29 -25.64
C ASN A 5 9.26 5.28 -24.54
N LEU A 6 9.83 5.23 -23.32
CA LEU A 6 9.48 6.19 -22.26
C LEU A 6 9.78 7.64 -22.68
N SER A 7 10.90 7.85 -23.38
CA SER A 7 11.31 9.16 -23.90
C SER A 7 10.30 9.73 -24.89
N SER A 8 9.65 8.89 -25.70
CA SER A 8 8.60 9.31 -26.64
C SER A 8 7.34 9.83 -25.94
N LEU A 9 7.12 9.42 -24.69
CA LEU A 9 6.05 9.90 -23.82
C LEU A 9 6.51 11.05 -22.89
N GLY A 10 7.75 11.55 -23.06
CA GLY A 10 8.33 12.56 -22.19
C GLY A 10 8.56 12.07 -20.75
N LEU A 11 8.73 10.77 -20.56
CA LEU A 11 8.97 10.11 -19.28
C LEU A 11 10.42 9.62 -19.19
N GLN A 12 10.95 9.61 -17.97
CA GLN A 12 12.26 9.02 -17.67
C GLN A 12 12.06 7.68 -16.97
N ASN A 13 12.99 6.73 -17.17
CA ASN A 13 12.97 5.49 -16.42
C ASN A 13 13.31 5.78 -14.94
N PRO A 14 12.39 5.53 -13.99
CA PRO A 14 12.66 5.78 -12.59
C PRO A 14 13.51 4.68 -11.93
N TYR A 15 13.81 3.59 -12.64
CA TYR A 15 14.41 2.39 -12.06
C TYR A 15 15.91 2.26 -12.29
N LYS A 16 16.61 1.87 -11.21
CA LYS A 16 17.94 1.26 -11.30
C LYS A 16 17.84 -0.16 -11.86
N ALA A 17 18.92 -0.64 -12.48
CA ALA A 17 18.97 -2.00 -13.01
C ALA A 17 18.90 -3.08 -11.92
N LYS A 18 19.36 -2.76 -10.71
CA LYS A 18 19.42 -3.66 -9.56
C LYS A 18 19.24 -2.86 -8.28
N TYR A 19 18.37 -3.35 -7.40
CA TYR A 19 18.12 -2.77 -6.08
C TYR A 19 18.72 -3.62 -4.96
N ALA A 20 18.62 -3.13 -3.73
CA ALA A 20 19.01 -3.83 -2.51
C ALA A 20 17.85 -3.76 -1.50
N ASN A 21 17.95 -4.46 -0.36
CA ASN A 21 17.04 -4.23 0.76
C ASN A 21 17.35 -2.89 1.42
N TYR A 22 16.42 -2.33 2.18
CA TYR A 22 16.68 -1.17 3.00
C TYR A 22 16.63 -1.54 4.46
N ILE A 23 17.78 -1.61 5.12
CA ILE A 23 17.91 -2.09 6.48
C ILE A 23 18.78 -1.10 7.26
N GLY A 24 18.28 -0.63 8.41
CA GLY A 24 19.05 0.27 9.27
C GLY A 24 19.42 1.61 8.60
N GLY A 25 18.55 2.12 7.73
CA GLY A 25 18.80 3.38 7.01
C GLY A 25 19.79 3.26 5.84
N LYS A 26 20.09 2.04 5.39
CA LYS A 26 21.07 1.78 4.32
C LYS A 26 20.55 0.75 3.32
N TRP A 27 21.04 0.85 2.09
CA TRP A 27 20.84 -0.16 1.05
C TRP A 27 21.79 -1.34 1.30
N VAL A 28 21.25 -2.54 1.51
CA VAL A 28 21.99 -3.75 1.89
C VAL A 28 21.62 -4.90 0.95
N GLU A 29 22.62 -5.49 0.31
CA GLU A 29 22.42 -6.67 -0.54
C GLU A 29 21.88 -7.85 0.28
N PRO A 30 21.07 -8.77 -0.31
CA PRO A 30 20.58 -9.94 0.41
C PRO A 30 21.77 -10.80 0.87
N ILE A 31 21.69 -11.30 2.10
CA ILE A 31 22.82 -12.00 2.75
C ILE A 31 23.32 -13.20 1.93
N ASP A 32 22.43 -13.92 1.27
CA ASP A 32 22.78 -15.08 0.45
C ASP A 32 23.09 -14.70 -1.02
N GLY A 33 23.14 -13.40 -1.35
CA GLY A 33 23.47 -12.87 -2.67
C GLY A 33 22.44 -13.17 -3.77
N GLN A 34 21.27 -13.69 -3.41
CA GLN A 34 20.24 -14.11 -4.37
C GLN A 34 19.34 -12.96 -4.79
N TYR A 35 19.01 -12.93 -6.09
CA TYR A 35 18.11 -11.94 -6.68
C TYR A 35 17.09 -12.65 -7.56
N PHE A 36 15.94 -12.00 -7.78
CA PHE A 36 14.97 -12.38 -8.79
C PHE A 36 14.72 -11.20 -9.75
N ASP A 37 14.30 -11.55 -10.96
CA ASP A 37 13.97 -10.59 -12.00
C ASP A 37 12.56 -10.01 -11.75
N ASN A 38 12.45 -8.69 -11.72
CA ASN A 38 11.16 -8.02 -11.68
C ASN A 38 10.68 -7.73 -13.11
N VAL A 39 9.54 -8.28 -13.46
CA VAL A 39 8.98 -8.26 -14.82
C VAL A 39 7.79 -7.32 -14.84
N THR A 40 7.79 -6.35 -15.75
CA THR A 40 6.66 -5.42 -15.86
C THR A 40 5.53 -6.04 -16.68
N PRO A 41 4.26 -5.95 -16.24
CA PRO A 41 3.12 -6.44 -17.00
C PRO A 41 2.88 -5.64 -18.29
N LEU A 42 3.47 -4.43 -18.43
CA LEU A 42 3.35 -3.61 -19.65
C LEU A 42 3.98 -4.30 -20.87
N THR A 43 5.02 -5.10 -20.66
CA THR A 43 5.88 -5.58 -21.74
C THR A 43 6.25 -7.05 -21.61
N GLY A 44 6.07 -7.65 -20.43
CA GLY A 44 6.51 -9.00 -20.11
C GLY A 44 8.03 -9.15 -20.04
N GLN A 45 8.78 -8.03 -19.98
CA GLN A 45 10.23 -8.03 -19.90
C GLN A 45 10.72 -7.64 -18.50
N THR A 46 11.86 -8.20 -18.09
CA THR A 46 12.58 -7.79 -16.89
C THR A 46 13.01 -6.32 -17.00
N PHE A 47 12.81 -5.54 -15.95
CA PHE A 47 13.22 -4.14 -15.90
C PHE A 47 14.20 -3.81 -14.78
N CYS A 48 14.20 -4.59 -13.70
CA CYS A 48 15.22 -4.52 -12.66
C CYS A 48 15.34 -5.86 -11.91
N GLN A 49 16.40 -6.00 -11.13
CA GLN A 49 16.59 -7.12 -10.21
C GLN A 49 16.33 -6.71 -8.76
N ILE A 50 15.66 -7.59 -8.01
CA ILE A 50 15.21 -7.37 -6.63
C ILE A 50 15.80 -8.47 -5.72
N PRO A 51 16.20 -8.15 -4.47
CA PRO A 51 16.67 -9.15 -3.52
C PRO A 51 15.68 -10.30 -3.34
N ARG A 52 16.16 -11.54 -3.39
CA ARG A 52 15.43 -12.74 -2.97
C ARG A 52 15.84 -13.08 -1.55
N SER A 53 15.32 -12.33 -0.59
CA SER A 53 15.68 -12.53 0.81
C SER A 53 14.94 -13.67 1.48
N ASN A 54 15.54 -14.13 2.56
CA ASN A 54 14.99 -15.15 3.44
C ASN A 54 15.01 -14.69 4.91
N SER A 55 14.87 -15.64 5.84
CA SER A 55 14.86 -15.36 7.28
C SER A 55 16.08 -14.59 7.78
N LYS A 56 17.27 -14.76 7.18
CA LYS A 56 18.49 -14.07 7.63
C LYS A 56 18.37 -12.55 7.46
N ASP A 57 17.84 -12.10 6.32
CA ASP A 57 17.64 -10.67 6.07
C ASP A 57 16.50 -10.11 6.92
N ILE A 58 15.47 -10.91 7.19
CA ILE A 58 14.40 -10.55 8.13
C ILE A 58 14.98 -10.36 9.53
N ASP A 59 15.86 -11.25 9.99
CA ASP A 59 16.51 -11.13 11.30
C ASP A 59 17.39 -9.88 11.38
N ALA A 60 18.15 -9.57 10.32
CA ALA A 60 18.94 -8.34 10.25
C ALA A 60 18.06 -7.08 10.27
N ALA A 61 16.91 -7.09 9.60
CA ALA A 61 15.93 -6.00 9.64
C ALA A 61 15.30 -5.85 11.04
N LEU A 62 15.02 -6.96 11.72
CA LEU A 62 14.52 -6.96 13.08
C LEU A 62 15.57 -6.43 14.06
N ASP A 63 16.85 -6.77 13.90
CA ASP A 63 17.95 -6.21 14.70
C ASP A 63 18.01 -4.70 14.57
N ALA A 64 17.96 -4.18 13.34
CA ALA A 64 17.93 -2.75 13.08
C ALA A 64 16.70 -2.07 13.70
N ALA A 65 15.51 -2.65 13.55
CA ALA A 65 14.28 -2.13 14.12
C ALA A 65 14.31 -2.10 15.65
N HIS A 66 14.80 -3.15 16.30
CA HIS A 66 14.93 -3.20 17.76
C HIS A 66 15.98 -2.22 18.28
N GLY A 67 17.04 -1.96 17.52
CA GLY A 67 18.03 -0.92 17.83
C GLY A 67 17.44 0.49 17.84
N ALA A 68 16.44 0.75 16.97
CA ALA A 68 15.81 2.06 16.85
C ALA A 68 14.60 2.28 17.77
N LYS A 69 13.89 1.21 18.15
CA LYS A 69 12.53 1.30 18.75
C LYS A 69 12.44 2.19 19.98
N VAL A 70 13.44 2.17 20.86
CA VAL A 70 13.39 2.92 22.14
C VAL A 70 13.53 4.42 21.88
N ALA A 71 14.47 4.81 21.02
CA ALA A 71 14.68 6.22 20.67
C ALA A 71 13.48 6.76 19.88
N TRP A 72 12.98 6.00 18.91
CA TRP A 72 11.82 6.40 18.11
C TRP A 72 10.53 6.48 18.92
N GLY A 73 10.27 5.49 19.79
CA GLY A 73 9.10 5.51 20.66
C GLY A 73 9.06 6.70 21.63
N LYS A 74 10.24 7.20 22.04
CA LYS A 74 10.40 8.40 22.88
C LYS A 74 10.34 9.72 22.11
N THR A 75 10.42 9.69 20.78
CA THR A 75 10.33 10.89 19.94
C THR A 75 8.97 11.55 20.16
N SER A 76 8.91 12.87 20.31
CA SER A 76 7.65 13.55 20.63
C SER A 76 6.59 13.37 19.54
N THR A 77 5.31 13.39 19.90
CA THR A 77 4.20 13.34 18.92
C THR A 77 4.30 14.47 17.90
N THR A 78 4.75 15.66 18.31
CA THR A 78 5.05 16.80 17.45
C THR A 78 6.09 16.48 16.39
N GLU A 79 7.22 15.91 16.80
CA GLU A 79 8.32 15.61 15.88
C GLU A 79 7.94 14.50 14.90
N ARG A 80 7.25 13.44 15.37
CA ARG A 80 6.75 12.39 14.49
C ARG A 80 5.75 12.95 13.46
N ALA A 81 4.79 13.78 13.88
CA ALA A 81 3.85 14.44 12.97
C ALA A 81 4.56 15.32 11.92
N ASN A 82 5.57 16.08 12.33
CA ASN A 82 6.35 16.91 11.40
C ASN A 82 7.10 16.06 10.37
N ILE A 83 7.66 14.91 10.76
CA ILE A 83 8.29 13.97 9.82
C ILE A 83 7.27 13.44 8.81
N LEU A 84 6.07 13.04 9.24
CA LEU A 84 5.01 12.56 8.34
C LEU A 84 4.57 13.63 7.34
N ASN A 85 4.41 14.88 7.78
CA ASN A 85 4.10 15.99 6.88
C ASN A 85 5.24 16.24 5.87
N ARG A 86 6.51 16.17 6.30
CA ARG A 86 7.67 16.29 5.39
C ARG A 86 7.73 15.15 4.36
N ILE A 87 7.34 13.94 4.74
CA ILE A 87 7.20 12.81 3.82
C ILE A 87 6.14 13.13 2.77
N ALA A 88 4.95 13.59 3.21
CA ALA A 88 3.86 13.97 2.32
C ALA A 88 4.28 15.06 1.32
N ASP A 89 4.92 16.14 1.80
CA ASP A 89 5.38 17.25 0.94
C ASP A 89 6.42 16.79 -0.09
N ARG A 90 7.28 15.83 0.29
CA ARG A 90 8.28 15.29 -0.62
C ARG A 90 7.69 14.35 -1.66
N MET A 91 6.70 13.56 -1.28
CA MET A 91 5.92 12.76 -2.22
C MET A 91 5.17 13.66 -3.20
N GLU A 92 4.53 14.72 -2.72
CA GLU A 92 3.81 15.69 -3.55
C GLU A 92 4.73 16.37 -4.57
N SER A 93 5.92 16.79 -4.14
CA SER A 93 6.94 17.37 -5.02
C SER A 93 7.47 16.40 -6.09
N ASN A 94 7.33 15.09 -5.86
CA ASN A 94 7.79 14.03 -6.76
C ASN A 94 6.65 13.18 -7.34
N LEU A 95 5.40 13.66 -7.25
CA LEU A 95 4.20 12.88 -7.53
C LEU A 95 4.26 12.18 -8.90
N LYS A 96 4.66 12.90 -9.94
CA LYS A 96 4.77 12.34 -11.30
C LYS A 96 5.79 11.21 -11.39
N LEU A 97 6.95 11.35 -10.74
CA LEU A 97 7.98 10.32 -10.74
C LEU A 97 7.47 9.04 -10.07
N ILE A 98 6.84 9.20 -8.90
CA ILE A 98 6.30 8.10 -8.10
C ILE A 98 5.16 7.40 -8.86
N ALA A 99 4.25 8.16 -9.48
CA ALA A 99 3.12 7.61 -10.24
C ALA A 99 3.58 6.81 -11.47
N VAL A 100 4.61 7.29 -12.18
CA VAL A 100 5.21 6.57 -13.31
C VAL A 100 5.89 5.28 -12.85
N ALA A 101 6.61 5.32 -11.73
CA ALA A 101 7.19 4.12 -11.14
C ALA A 101 6.09 3.09 -10.81
N GLU A 102 5.08 3.49 -10.06
CA GLU A 102 3.94 2.64 -9.68
C GLU A 102 3.27 2.01 -10.91
N THR A 103 2.99 2.79 -11.95
CA THR A 103 2.37 2.29 -13.19
C THR A 103 3.23 1.27 -13.93
N ILE A 104 4.55 1.47 -14.00
CA ILE A 104 5.46 0.52 -14.66
C ILE A 104 5.52 -0.80 -13.89
N ASP A 105 5.58 -0.75 -12.56
CA ASP A 105 5.69 -1.96 -11.74
C ASP A 105 4.37 -2.74 -11.74
N ASN A 106 3.24 -2.05 -11.59
CA ASN A 106 1.94 -2.67 -11.35
C ASN A 106 1.08 -2.88 -12.62
N GLY A 107 1.17 -2.04 -13.65
CA GLY A 107 0.35 -2.18 -14.85
C GLY A 107 -0.89 -1.30 -14.93
N LYS A 108 -1.30 -0.66 -13.83
CA LYS A 108 -2.46 0.24 -13.83
C LYS A 108 -2.21 1.56 -14.59
N PRO A 109 -3.24 2.16 -15.19
CA PRO A 109 -3.10 3.40 -15.95
C PRO A 109 -2.50 4.54 -15.12
N LEU A 110 -1.61 5.32 -15.74
CA LEU A 110 -0.95 6.49 -15.16
C LEU A 110 -1.95 7.52 -14.65
N ARG A 111 -3.12 7.63 -15.29
CA ARG A 111 -4.20 8.51 -14.79
C ARG A 111 -4.67 8.12 -13.38
N GLU A 112 -4.65 6.83 -13.02
CA GLU A 112 -5.10 6.35 -11.71
C GLU A 112 -4.02 6.61 -10.65
N THR A 113 -2.76 6.31 -10.97
CA THR A 113 -1.64 6.59 -10.04
C THR A 113 -1.45 8.08 -9.79
N MET A 114 -1.62 8.91 -10.83
CA MET A 114 -1.52 10.37 -10.73
C MET A 114 -2.69 11.02 -9.97
N ALA A 115 -3.92 10.52 -10.15
CA ALA A 115 -5.12 11.18 -9.65
C ALA A 115 -5.69 10.55 -8.37
N ALA A 116 -5.35 9.29 -8.06
CA ALA A 116 -5.86 8.56 -6.90
C ALA A 116 -4.74 8.01 -6.02
N ASP A 117 -3.97 7.01 -6.47
CA ASP A 117 -3.10 6.23 -5.57
C ASP A 117 -2.08 7.09 -4.82
N ILE A 118 -1.30 7.91 -5.54
CA ILE A 118 -0.25 8.73 -4.93
C ILE A 118 -0.84 9.91 -4.14
N PRO A 119 -1.85 10.67 -4.66
CA PRO A 119 -2.56 11.66 -3.86
C PRO A 119 -3.15 11.12 -2.56
N LEU A 120 -3.80 9.95 -2.59
CA LEU A 120 -4.37 9.32 -1.40
C LEU A 120 -3.28 8.88 -0.43
N ALA A 121 -2.13 8.40 -0.92
CA ALA A 121 -0.99 8.07 -0.06
C ALA A 121 -0.40 9.32 0.62
N ILE A 122 -0.27 10.43 -0.12
CA ILE A 122 0.16 11.74 0.43
C ILE A 122 -0.80 12.19 1.53
N ASP A 123 -2.10 12.18 1.24
CA ASP A 123 -3.12 12.60 2.19
C ASP A 123 -3.13 11.71 3.44
N HIS A 124 -2.90 10.40 3.30
CA HIS A 124 -2.86 9.47 4.43
C HIS A 124 -1.74 9.77 5.43
N PHE A 125 -0.58 10.23 4.96
CA PHE A 125 0.49 10.72 5.84
C PHE A 125 0.07 12.00 6.58
N ARG A 126 -0.56 12.95 5.88
CA ARG A 126 -1.09 14.20 6.48
C ARG A 126 -2.17 13.89 7.51
N TYR A 127 -3.07 12.97 7.20
CA TYR A 127 -4.13 12.51 8.09
C TYR A 127 -3.55 11.96 9.39
N PHE A 128 -2.61 11.01 9.33
CA PHE A 128 -2.00 10.44 10.54
C PHE A 128 -1.07 11.40 11.29
N ALA A 129 -0.48 12.40 10.60
CA ALA A 129 0.17 13.52 11.26
C ALA A 129 -0.82 14.34 12.10
N GLY A 130 -2.04 14.56 11.60
CA GLY A 130 -3.12 15.18 12.36
C GLY A 130 -3.61 14.30 13.52
N CYS A 131 -3.86 13.01 13.27
CA CYS A 131 -4.35 12.08 14.29
C CYS A 131 -3.47 12.04 15.53
N ILE A 132 -2.14 11.91 15.37
CA ILE A 132 -1.23 11.82 16.53
C ILE A 132 -1.14 13.12 17.32
N ARG A 133 -1.45 14.28 16.71
CA ARG A 133 -1.50 15.57 17.40
C ARG A 133 -2.82 15.79 18.13
N ALA A 134 -3.89 15.17 17.67
CA ALA A 134 -5.22 15.21 18.27
C ALA A 134 -5.50 14.05 19.23
N GLN A 135 -4.59 13.07 19.34
CA GLN A 135 -4.79 11.92 20.21
C GLN A 135 -4.71 12.33 21.67
N GLU A 136 -5.80 12.09 22.39
CA GLU A 136 -5.90 12.30 23.83
C GLU A 136 -5.81 10.96 24.59
N GLY A 137 -5.30 11.01 25.81
CA GLY A 137 -5.44 9.93 26.78
C GLY A 137 -6.79 10.01 27.50
N SER A 138 -6.98 9.17 28.51
CA SER A 138 -8.13 9.27 29.40
C SER A 138 -7.67 9.30 30.86
N ILE A 139 -8.47 9.95 31.71
CA ILE A 139 -8.30 9.96 33.15
C ILE A 139 -9.59 9.45 33.81
N ALA A 140 -9.46 8.69 34.88
CA ALA A 140 -10.60 8.25 35.68
C ALA A 140 -10.28 8.35 37.18
N GLU A 141 -11.26 8.82 37.95
CA GLU A 141 -11.24 8.65 39.41
C GLU A 141 -11.55 7.18 39.72
N ILE A 142 -10.66 6.50 40.44
CA ILE A 142 -10.93 5.16 40.96
C ILE A 142 -11.67 5.29 42.30
N ASP A 143 -11.16 6.16 43.17
CA ASP A 143 -11.75 6.57 44.44
C ASP A 143 -11.22 7.96 44.85
N HIS A 144 -11.63 8.44 46.03
CA HIS A 144 -11.30 9.78 46.53
C HIS A 144 -9.79 10.07 46.62
N GLU A 145 -8.93 9.06 46.73
CA GLU A 145 -7.47 9.24 46.89
C GLU A 145 -6.68 8.79 45.65
N THR A 146 -7.33 8.16 44.67
CA THR A 146 -6.64 7.49 43.55
C THR A 146 -7.17 7.91 42.19
N MET A 147 -6.26 8.34 41.30
CA MET A 147 -6.54 8.68 39.90
C MET A 147 -5.80 7.73 38.96
N ALA A 148 -6.50 7.26 37.93
CA ALA A 148 -5.93 6.47 36.85
C ALA A 148 -5.64 7.36 35.63
N TYR A 149 -4.40 7.31 35.13
CA TYR A 149 -4.00 7.94 33.88
C TYR A 149 -3.76 6.86 32.83
N HIS A 150 -4.37 6.99 31.67
CA HIS A 150 -4.18 6.04 30.57
C HIS A 150 -3.45 6.72 29.40
N PHE A 151 -2.32 6.14 29.03
CA PHE A 151 -1.49 6.57 27.91
C PHE A 151 -1.51 5.52 26.80
N HIS A 152 -1.42 5.99 25.55
CA HIS A 152 -1.26 5.11 24.40
C HIS A 152 0.22 5.02 24.04
N GLU A 153 0.82 3.85 24.25
CA GLU A 153 2.23 3.60 23.96
C GLU A 153 2.41 2.86 22.62
N PRO A 154 3.55 3.05 21.92
CA PRO A 154 3.89 2.22 20.77
C PRO A 154 4.03 0.75 21.18
N LEU A 155 3.63 -0.15 20.28
CA LEU A 155 3.84 -1.60 20.44
C LEU A 155 5.33 -1.97 20.32
N GLY A 156 6.13 -1.16 19.61
CA GLY A 156 7.55 -1.38 19.38
C GLY A 156 7.84 -1.72 17.93
N VAL A 157 8.26 -2.95 17.65
CA VAL A 157 8.57 -3.41 16.28
C VAL A 157 7.36 -4.14 15.70
N VAL A 158 6.91 -3.75 14.51
CA VAL A 158 5.75 -4.33 13.83
C VAL A 158 6.10 -4.82 12.43
N GLY A 159 5.51 -5.94 12.03
CA GLY A 159 5.63 -6.50 10.69
C GLY A 159 4.51 -6.00 9.78
N GLN A 160 4.82 -5.73 8.51
CA GLN A 160 3.85 -5.34 7.49
C GLN A 160 4.09 -6.13 6.20
N ILE A 161 3.06 -6.80 5.68
CA ILE A 161 3.11 -7.53 4.41
C ILE A 161 2.10 -6.90 3.46
N ILE A 162 2.59 -6.45 2.31
CA ILE A 162 1.88 -5.57 1.37
C ILE A 162 1.53 -6.33 0.08
N PRO A 163 0.32 -6.16 -0.49
CA PRO A 163 -0.10 -6.79 -1.74
C PRO A 163 0.41 -6.01 -2.95
N TRP A 164 0.20 -6.57 -4.13
CA TRP A 164 0.70 -6.02 -5.38
C TRP A 164 -0.23 -5.02 -6.07
N ASN A 165 -1.51 -4.98 -5.70
CA ASN A 165 -2.52 -4.26 -6.48
C ASN A 165 -2.54 -2.74 -6.23
N PHE A 166 -2.08 -2.30 -5.07
CA PHE A 166 -1.87 -0.89 -4.72
C PHE A 166 -0.56 -0.77 -3.92
N PRO A 167 0.62 -1.02 -4.54
CA PRO A 167 1.87 -1.23 -3.83
C PRO A 167 2.20 -0.12 -2.83
N ILE A 168 2.28 1.12 -3.29
CA ILE A 168 2.63 2.28 -2.45
C ILE A 168 1.49 2.63 -1.51
N LEU A 169 0.25 2.69 -2.01
CA LEU A 169 -0.89 3.10 -1.18
C LEU A 169 -1.12 2.12 -0.02
N MET A 170 -1.00 0.80 -0.24
CA MET A 170 -1.13 -0.20 0.83
C MET A 170 0.05 -0.18 1.80
N ALA A 171 1.27 0.08 1.32
CA ALA A 171 2.42 0.29 2.18
C ALA A 171 2.18 1.50 3.09
N VAL A 172 1.77 2.64 2.53
CA VAL A 172 1.51 3.88 3.28
C VAL A 172 0.34 3.73 4.24
N TRP A 173 -0.72 3.01 3.86
CA TRP A 173 -1.86 2.75 4.74
C TRP A 173 -1.49 2.10 6.06
N LYS A 174 -0.45 1.26 6.07
CA LYS A 174 0.07 0.62 7.28
C LYS A 174 1.24 1.41 7.88
N LEU A 175 2.09 2.02 7.05
CA LEU A 175 3.29 2.71 7.48
C LEU A 175 2.97 4.01 8.23
N ALA A 176 2.10 4.86 7.69
CA ALA A 176 1.74 6.15 8.30
C ALA A 176 1.23 6.00 9.75
N PRO A 177 0.22 5.16 10.07
CA PRO A 177 -0.21 4.96 11.44
C PRO A 177 0.87 4.34 12.34
N ALA A 178 1.68 3.40 11.82
CA ALA A 178 2.74 2.76 12.60
C ALA A 178 3.81 3.77 13.03
N LEU A 179 4.28 4.61 12.09
CA LEU A 179 5.23 5.68 12.35
C LEU A 179 4.65 6.74 13.29
N ALA A 180 3.39 7.16 13.05
CA ALA A 180 2.70 8.13 13.90
C ALA A 180 2.66 7.68 15.38
N ALA A 181 2.30 6.41 15.60
CA ALA A 181 2.25 5.81 16.93
C ALA A 181 3.63 5.60 17.57
N GLY A 182 4.74 5.72 16.83
CA GLY A 182 6.11 5.55 17.34
C GLY A 182 6.64 4.12 17.21
N ASN A 183 6.09 3.32 16.29
CA ASN A 183 6.58 1.97 16.01
C ASN A 183 7.69 1.97 14.96
N CYS A 184 8.61 1.00 15.05
CA CYS A 184 9.51 0.66 13.96
C CYS A 184 8.90 -0.46 13.12
N VAL A 185 9.14 -0.42 11.81
CA VAL A 185 8.48 -1.28 10.83
C VAL A 185 9.51 -2.16 10.11
N VAL A 186 9.19 -3.45 9.99
CA VAL A 186 9.77 -4.34 8.98
C VAL A 186 8.69 -4.63 7.94
N LEU A 187 8.87 -4.10 6.74
CA LEU A 187 7.92 -4.15 5.64
C LEU A 187 8.41 -5.14 4.57
N LYS A 188 7.50 -6.02 4.13
CA LYS A 188 7.72 -6.96 3.03
C LYS A 188 6.75 -6.64 1.88
N PRO A 189 7.21 -6.09 0.76
CA PRO A 189 6.41 -5.88 -0.44
C PRO A 189 5.99 -7.19 -1.11
N ALA A 190 4.93 -7.18 -1.90
CA ALA A 190 4.61 -8.28 -2.81
C ALA A 190 5.75 -8.45 -3.83
N GLU A 191 6.07 -9.70 -4.18
CA GLU A 191 7.13 -10.04 -5.13
C GLU A 191 6.85 -9.59 -6.56
N GLN A 192 5.58 -9.35 -6.92
CA GLN A 192 5.17 -8.85 -8.24
C GLN A 192 5.47 -7.36 -8.45
N THR A 193 5.40 -6.56 -7.40
CA THR A 193 5.51 -5.09 -7.48
C THR A 193 6.34 -4.49 -6.33
N PRO A 194 7.57 -4.95 -6.09
CA PRO A 194 8.40 -4.45 -4.99
C PRO A 194 9.09 -3.13 -5.33
N ALA A 195 9.33 -2.84 -6.61
CA ALA A 195 10.29 -1.84 -7.04
C ALA A 195 9.80 -0.41 -6.85
N SER A 196 8.50 -0.14 -7.03
CA SER A 196 7.94 1.21 -6.85
C SER A 196 8.09 1.71 -5.41
N ILE A 197 7.97 0.81 -4.43
CA ILE A 197 8.22 1.10 -3.01
C ILE A 197 9.69 1.45 -2.78
N LEU A 198 10.63 0.81 -3.48
CA LEU A 198 12.06 1.14 -3.37
C LEU A 198 12.37 2.51 -3.97
N VAL A 199 11.72 2.89 -5.09
CA VAL A 199 11.81 4.25 -5.65
C VAL A 199 11.26 5.28 -4.66
N LEU A 200 10.10 5.01 -4.04
CA LEU A 200 9.57 5.88 -2.99
C LEU A 200 10.58 6.06 -1.85
N LEU A 201 11.25 4.98 -1.45
CA LEU A 201 12.20 5.01 -0.35
C LEU A 201 13.48 5.80 -0.68
N GLU A 202 13.93 5.82 -1.93
CA GLU A 202 15.01 6.73 -2.36
C GLU A 202 14.66 8.20 -2.15
N ILE A 203 13.36 8.53 -2.20
CA ILE A 203 12.86 9.89 -2.08
C ILE A 203 12.67 10.29 -0.60
N ILE A 204 12.20 9.37 0.25
CA ILE A 204 11.76 9.70 1.62
C ILE A 204 12.62 9.06 2.73
N GLY A 205 13.51 8.12 2.39
CA GLY A 205 14.22 7.30 3.37
C GLY A 205 15.13 8.10 4.31
N ASP A 206 15.68 9.22 3.85
CA ASP A 206 16.53 10.16 4.62
C ASP A 206 15.77 10.90 5.72
N LEU A 207 14.43 10.96 5.63
CA LEU A 207 13.58 11.64 6.60
C LEU A 207 13.39 10.85 7.90
N LEU A 208 13.64 9.54 7.86
CA LEU A 208 13.43 8.63 8.98
C LEU A 208 14.75 8.29 9.66
N PRO A 209 14.77 8.19 11.00
CA PRO A 209 15.94 7.64 11.70
C PRO A 209 16.27 6.22 11.23
N ALA A 210 17.55 5.90 11.21
CA ALA A 210 18.03 4.57 10.83
C ALA A 210 17.34 3.46 11.65
N GLY A 211 16.79 2.46 10.96
CA GLY A 211 16.10 1.32 11.57
C GLY A 211 14.61 1.54 11.86
N VAL A 212 14.08 2.76 11.74
CA VAL A 212 12.64 3.02 11.93
C VAL A 212 11.80 2.38 10.85
N LEU A 213 12.26 2.40 9.60
CA LEU A 213 11.68 1.67 8.48
C LEU A 213 12.74 0.75 7.88
N ASN A 214 12.39 -0.52 7.75
CA ASN A 214 13.21 -1.53 7.09
C ASN A 214 12.36 -2.24 6.03
N ILE A 215 12.85 -2.37 4.81
CA ILE A 215 12.17 -3.03 3.70
C ILE A 215 12.99 -4.25 3.28
N VAL A 216 12.37 -5.43 3.37
CA VAL A 216 12.97 -6.71 2.98
C VAL A 216 12.14 -7.32 1.84
N ASN A 217 12.77 -7.51 0.70
CA ASN A 217 12.14 -8.06 -0.50
C ASN A 217 12.37 -9.56 -0.60
N GLY A 218 11.37 -10.33 -1.01
CA GLY A 218 11.48 -11.77 -1.16
C GLY A 218 10.12 -12.42 -1.38
N PHE A 219 10.08 -13.74 -1.48
CA PHE A 219 8.82 -14.47 -1.68
C PHE A 219 8.05 -14.64 -0.37
N GLY A 220 6.74 -14.83 -0.45
CA GLY A 220 5.87 -15.00 0.71
C GLY A 220 6.35 -16.09 1.70
N LEU A 221 6.77 -17.25 1.21
CA LEU A 221 7.26 -18.35 2.07
C LEU A 221 8.67 -18.10 2.62
N GLU A 222 9.51 -17.37 1.89
CA GLU A 222 10.93 -17.18 2.20
C GLU A 222 11.16 -16.01 3.16
N ALA A 223 10.43 -14.90 2.98
CA ALA A 223 10.55 -13.68 3.78
C ALA A 223 9.28 -13.36 4.59
N GLY A 224 8.09 -13.57 4.00
CA GLY A 224 6.81 -13.25 4.65
C GLY A 224 6.50 -14.14 5.84
N LYS A 225 6.65 -15.47 5.70
CA LYS A 225 6.43 -16.43 6.78
C LYS A 225 7.40 -16.21 7.96
N PRO A 226 8.74 -16.10 7.77
CA PRO A 226 9.64 -15.79 8.88
C PRO A 226 9.28 -14.51 9.63
N LEU A 227 8.86 -13.46 8.91
CA LEU A 227 8.40 -12.23 9.56
C LEU A 227 7.15 -12.47 10.41
N ALA A 228 6.12 -13.12 9.85
CA ALA A 228 4.85 -13.36 10.54
C ALA A 228 4.96 -14.35 11.71
N SER A 229 5.92 -15.29 11.66
CA SER A 229 6.19 -16.25 12.73
C SER A 229 7.16 -15.71 13.80
N SER A 230 7.79 -14.56 13.59
CA SER A 230 8.81 -14.05 14.50
C SER A 230 8.21 -13.63 15.85
N SER A 231 8.79 -14.14 16.94
CA SER A 231 8.47 -13.68 18.31
C SER A 231 9.01 -12.27 18.60
N ARG A 232 9.74 -11.68 17.65
CA ARG A 232 10.39 -10.37 17.79
C ARG A 232 9.54 -9.22 17.26
N ILE A 233 8.37 -9.47 16.67
CA ILE A 233 7.39 -8.44 16.32
C ILE A 233 6.25 -8.44 17.33
N ALA A 234 5.74 -7.26 17.66
CA ALA A 234 4.62 -7.09 18.59
C ALA A 234 3.26 -7.07 17.87
N LYS A 235 3.25 -6.96 16.54
CA LYS A 235 2.04 -6.95 15.70
C LYS A 235 2.40 -7.29 14.26
N ILE A 236 1.50 -7.99 13.58
CA ILE A 236 1.56 -8.18 12.12
C ILE A 236 0.34 -7.55 11.44
N ALA A 237 0.56 -6.87 10.32
CA ALA A 237 -0.50 -6.35 9.47
C ALA A 237 -0.32 -6.90 8.05
N PHE A 238 -1.38 -7.49 7.50
CA PHE A 238 -1.37 -8.12 6.19
C PHE A 238 -2.54 -7.61 5.35
N THR A 239 -2.29 -7.38 4.06
CA THR A 239 -3.36 -7.23 3.07
C THR A 239 -3.10 -8.21 1.93
N GLY A 240 -4.11 -8.96 1.50
CA GLY A 240 -3.96 -9.96 0.43
C GLY A 240 -5.06 -11.01 0.42
N GLU A 241 -4.75 -12.21 -0.08
CA GLU A 241 -5.75 -13.27 -0.21
C GLU A 241 -6.22 -13.82 1.14
N THR A 242 -7.49 -14.20 1.24
CA THR A 242 -8.09 -14.79 2.45
C THR A 242 -7.39 -16.06 2.91
N THR A 243 -6.94 -16.93 2.00
CA THR A 243 -6.24 -18.18 2.35
C THR A 243 -4.87 -17.88 2.97
N THR A 244 -4.11 -16.95 2.40
CA THR A 244 -2.85 -16.46 2.97
C THR A 244 -3.09 -15.75 4.31
N GLY A 245 -4.14 -14.93 4.42
CA GLY A 245 -4.50 -14.25 5.67
C GLY A 245 -4.73 -15.22 6.83
N ARG A 246 -5.36 -16.38 6.58
CA ARG A 246 -5.51 -17.46 7.56
C ARG A 246 -4.16 -18.03 8.00
N LEU A 247 -3.22 -18.22 7.07
CA LEU A 247 -1.85 -18.66 7.39
C LEU A 247 -1.12 -17.62 8.24
N ILE A 248 -1.22 -16.32 7.89
CA ILE A 248 -0.63 -15.23 8.69
C ILE A 248 -1.18 -15.25 10.13
N MET A 249 -2.49 -15.40 10.29
CA MET A 249 -3.11 -15.52 11.62
C MET A 249 -2.61 -16.75 12.38
N GLN A 250 -2.45 -17.88 11.71
CA GLN A 250 -1.90 -19.11 12.31
C GLN A 250 -0.44 -18.95 12.74
N TYR A 251 0.37 -18.22 11.97
CA TYR A 251 1.76 -17.94 12.32
C TYR A 251 1.84 -17.00 13.53
N ALA A 252 1.03 -15.93 13.52
CA ALA A 252 0.99 -14.96 14.60
C ALA A 252 0.46 -15.52 15.93
N SER A 253 -0.44 -16.52 15.88
CA SER A 253 -1.01 -17.13 17.09
C SER A 253 0.01 -17.90 17.92
N GLN A 254 1.15 -18.32 17.33
CA GLN A 254 2.26 -18.92 18.06
C GLN A 254 2.87 -17.96 19.10
N ASN A 255 2.78 -16.66 18.84
CA ASN A 255 3.31 -15.59 19.70
C ASN A 255 2.21 -14.75 20.38
N ILE A 256 0.93 -15.06 20.11
CA ILE A 256 -0.25 -14.34 20.63
C ILE A 256 -0.16 -12.82 20.39
N ILE A 257 0.26 -12.43 19.17
CA ILE A 257 0.36 -11.02 18.79
C ILE A 257 -0.91 -10.55 18.04
N PRO A 258 -1.31 -9.28 18.18
CA PRO A 258 -2.38 -8.69 17.39
C PRO A 258 -2.14 -8.82 15.87
N VAL A 259 -3.21 -9.13 15.15
CA VAL A 259 -3.21 -9.25 13.69
C VAL A 259 -4.26 -8.30 13.10
N THR A 260 -3.88 -7.53 12.07
CA THR A 260 -4.84 -6.83 11.21
C THR A 260 -4.81 -7.44 9.83
N LEU A 261 -5.95 -7.90 9.35
CA LEU A 261 -6.11 -8.57 8.06
C LEU A 261 -7.11 -7.81 7.19
N GLU A 262 -6.65 -7.32 6.04
CA GLU A 262 -7.50 -6.81 4.98
C GLU A 262 -7.50 -7.84 3.84
N LEU A 263 -8.64 -8.50 3.60
CA LEU A 263 -8.71 -9.70 2.77
C LEU A 263 -9.59 -9.49 1.54
N GLY A 264 -9.81 -10.57 0.77
CA GLY A 264 -10.66 -10.52 -0.43
C GLY A 264 -12.13 -10.29 -0.10
N GLY A 265 -12.81 -9.54 -0.97
CA GLY A 265 -14.24 -9.28 -0.91
C GLY A 265 -15.02 -9.87 -2.10
N LYS A 266 -16.35 -9.83 -2.01
CA LYS A 266 -17.27 -10.09 -3.12
C LYS A 266 -18.40 -9.05 -3.12
N SER A 267 -18.00 -7.79 -3.20
CA SER A 267 -18.85 -6.62 -2.96
C SER A 267 -20.04 -6.57 -3.92
N PRO A 268 -21.27 -6.40 -3.42
CA PRO A 268 -22.43 -6.06 -4.24
C PRO A 268 -22.51 -4.55 -4.48
N ASN A 269 -22.98 -4.17 -5.67
CA ASN A 269 -23.48 -2.84 -5.98
C ASN A 269 -24.98 -2.96 -6.28
N ILE A 270 -25.82 -2.18 -5.62
CA ILE A 270 -27.29 -2.37 -5.60
C ILE A 270 -27.96 -1.13 -6.16
N PHE A 271 -28.81 -1.31 -7.17
CA PHE A 271 -29.50 -0.24 -7.90
C PHE A 271 -31.01 -0.44 -7.80
N PHE A 272 -31.66 0.43 -7.03
CA PHE A 272 -33.12 0.53 -6.94
C PHE A 272 -33.67 1.47 -8.00
N GLU A 273 -34.98 1.44 -8.23
CA GLU A 273 -35.63 2.20 -9.31
C GLU A 273 -35.55 3.73 -9.15
N ASP A 274 -35.37 4.21 -7.92
CA ASP A 274 -35.23 5.62 -7.59
C ASP A 274 -33.99 6.27 -8.23
N VAL A 275 -32.92 5.49 -8.49
CA VAL A 275 -31.74 5.94 -9.23
C VAL A 275 -32.05 6.32 -10.68
N MET A 276 -33.20 5.89 -11.20
CA MET A 276 -33.70 6.22 -12.54
C MET A 276 -35.00 7.04 -12.49
N SER A 277 -35.32 7.66 -11.35
CA SER A 277 -36.51 8.52 -11.22
C SER A 277 -36.44 9.76 -12.15
N ALA A 278 -35.23 10.23 -12.46
CA ALA A 278 -34.94 11.27 -13.44
C ALA A 278 -33.69 10.92 -14.27
N ASP A 279 -33.63 11.37 -15.53
CA ASP A 279 -32.40 11.32 -16.35
C ASP A 279 -31.55 12.55 -16.02
N ASP A 280 -30.87 12.49 -14.88
CA ASP A 280 -30.13 13.60 -14.30
C ASP A 280 -28.68 13.21 -13.93
N ALA A 281 -27.99 14.12 -13.26
CA ALA A 281 -26.61 13.89 -12.80
C ALA A 281 -26.50 12.75 -11.77
N TYR A 282 -27.55 12.47 -11.00
CA TYR A 282 -27.54 11.36 -10.05
C TYR A 282 -27.58 10.01 -10.78
N PHE A 283 -28.42 9.89 -11.80
CA PHE A 283 -28.42 8.69 -12.64
C PHE A 283 -27.07 8.48 -13.35
N ASP A 284 -26.45 9.53 -13.89
CA ASP A 284 -25.12 9.41 -14.50
C ASP A 284 -24.05 8.96 -13.49
N LYS A 285 -24.11 9.45 -12.24
CA LYS A 285 -23.24 8.97 -11.16
C LYS A 285 -23.49 7.52 -10.76
N ALA A 286 -24.74 7.04 -10.79
CA ALA A 286 -25.02 5.62 -10.58
C ALA A 286 -24.39 4.75 -11.68
N LEU A 287 -24.44 5.19 -12.94
CA LEU A 287 -23.78 4.52 -14.07
C LEU A 287 -22.24 4.56 -13.95
N GLU A 288 -21.66 5.65 -13.44
CA GLU A 288 -20.24 5.71 -13.08
C GLU A 288 -19.90 4.67 -12.01
N GLY A 289 -20.68 4.62 -10.93
CA GLY A 289 -20.55 3.62 -9.86
C GLY A 289 -20.67 2.18 -10.36
N PHE A 290 -21.54 1.93 -11.36
CA PHE A 290 -21.59 0.63 -12.04
C PHE A 290 -20.27 0.30 -12.75
N ALA A 291 -19.69 1.25 -13.49
CA ALA A 291 -18.47 1.04 -14.26
C ALA A 291 -17.19 0.93 -13.40
N MET A 292 -17.26 1.19 -12.10
CA MET A 292 -16.10 1.12 -11.18
C MET A 292 -15.49 -0.28 -11.05
N PHE A 293 -16.13 -1.34 -11.54
CA PHE A 293 -15.48 -2.66 -11.66
C PHE A 293 -14.23 -2.62 -12.56
N ALA A 294 -14.09 -1.61 -13.42
CA ALA A 294 -12.96 -1.43 -14.32
C ALA A 294 -11.77 -0.68 -13.68
N LEU A 295 -11.95 -0.04 -12.52
CA LEU A 295 -10.86 0.63 -11.80
C LEU A 295 -9.76 -0.39 -11.50
N ASN A 296 -8.50 -0.04 -11.78
CA ASN A 296 -7.36 -0.94 -11.59
C ASN A 296 -7.59 -2.33 -12.21
N GLN A 297 -8.17 -2.40 -13.42
CA GLN A 297 -8.52 -3.66 -14.10
C GLN A 297 -9.45 -4.59 -13.29
N GLY A 298 -10.15 -4.07 -12.28
CA GLY A 298 -10.94 -4.86 -11.33
C GLY A 298 -10.15 -5.52 -10.22
N GLU A 299 -8.84 -5.27 -10.14
CA GLU A 299 -7.88 -5.81 -9.16
C GLU A 299 -7.93 -5.02 -7.85
N VAL A 300 -9.14 -4.85 -7.30
CA VAL A 300 -9.39 -4.10 -6.05
C VAL A 300 -10.14 -5.01 -5.09
N CYS A 301 -9.71 -5.09 -3.83
CA CYS A 301 -10.39 -5.94 -2.83
C CYS A 301 -11.86 -5.54 -2.61
N THR A 302 -12.17 -4.24 -2.77
CA THR A 302 -13.51 -3.66 -2.69
C THR A 302 -14.24 -3.58 -4.03
N CYS A 303 -13.66 -4.10 -5.12
CA CYS A 303 -14.21 -4.05 -6.47
C CYS A 303 -15.71 -4.48 -6.49
N PRO A 304 -16.61 -3.71 -7.13
CA PRO A 304 -18.04 -4.03 -7.22
C PRO A 304 -18.27 -5.24 -8.15
N SER A 305 -17.98 -6.43 -7.62
CA SER A 305 -17.94 -7.70 -8.37
C SER A 305 -19.30 -8.32 -8.69
N ARG A 306 -20.39 -7.71 -8.20
CA ARG A 306 -21.78 -8.15 -8.43
C ARG A 306 -22.67 -6.91 -8.55
N ALA A 307 -23.39 -6.75 -9.65
CA ALA A 307 -24.43 -5.73 -9.79
C ALA A 307 -25.81 -6.36 -9.56
N LEU A 308 -26.57 -5.82 -8.62
CA LEU A 308 -27.94 -6.21 -8.31
C LEU A 308 -28.84 -5.05 -8.71
N ILE A 309 -29.62 -5.21 -9.78
CA ILE A 309 -30.44 -4.14 -10.37
C ILE A 309 -31.91 -4.54 -10.22
N GLN A 310 -32.75 -3.62 -9.73
CA GLN A 310 -34.18 -3.87 -9.57
C GLN A 310 -34.85 -4.14 -10.92
N GLU A 311 -35.74 -5.14 -10.94
CA GLU A 311 -36.39 -5.66 -12.14
C GLU A 311 -37.10 -4.57 -12.97
N SER A 312 -37.75 -3.60 -12.31
CA SER A 312 -38.49 -2.49 -12.97
C SER A 312 -37.61 -1.54 -13.79
N ILE A 313 -36.29 -1.56 -13.58
CA ILE A 313 -35.34 -0.69 -14.30
C ILE A 313 -34.28 -1.46 -15.09
N TYR A 314 -34.18 -2.79 -14.94
CA TYR A 314 -33.08 -3.60 -15.45
C TYR A 314 -32.70 -3.28 -16.91
N GLU A 315 -33.65 -3.43 -17.83
CA GLU A 315 -33.37 -3.25 -19.26
C GLU A 315 -32.91 -1.83 -19.60
N ARG A 316 -33.59 -0.81 -19.05
CA ARG A 316 -33.26 0.60 -19.28
C ARG A 316 -31.92 1.00 -18.66
N PHE A 317 -31.63 0.48 -17.47
CA PHE A 317 -30.36 0.70 -16.79
C PHE A 317 -29.21 0.08 -17.60
N MET A 318 -29.37 -1.18 -18.00
CA MET A 318 -28.35 -1.92 -18.75
C MET A 318 -28.06 -1.32 -20.11
N GLU A 319 -29.06 -0.77 -20.80
CA GLU A 319 -28.85 -0.07 -22.08
C GLU A 319 -27.82 1.07 -21.95
N ARG A 320 -27.92 1.88 -20.88
CA ARG A 320 -27.01 3.00 -20.62
C ARG A 320 -25.68 2.53 -20.03
N ALA A 321 -25.72 1.55 -19.14
CA ALA A 321 -24.54 0.98 -18.50
C ALA A 321 -23.59 0.32 -19.51
N LEU A 322 -24.12 -0.46 -20.46
CA LEU A 322 -23.33 -1.11 -21.51
C LEU A 322 -22.64 -0.09 -22.43
N LYS A 323 -23.32 1.00 -22.79
CA LYS A 323 -22.72 2.09 -23.57
C LYS A 323 -21.53 2.72 -22.83
N ARG A 324 -21.65 2.92 -21.51
CA ARG A 324 -20.55 3.44 -20.67
C ARG A 324 -19.38 2.48 -20.59
N VAL A 325 -19.64 1.17 -20.41
CA VAL A 325 -18.58 0.15 -20.40
C VAL A 325 -17.88 0.06 -21.75
N ALA A 326 -18.61 0.12 -22.86
CA ALA A 326 -18.04 0.10 -24.21
C ALA A 326 -17.17 1.33 -24.53
N ALA A 327 -17.33 2.44 -23.79
CA ALA A 327 -16.53 3.64 -23.93
C ALA A 327 -15.17 3.56 -23.20
N ILE A 328 -14.94 2.52 -22.39
CA ILE A 328 -13.69 2.35 -21.65
C ILE A 328 -12.56 2.02 -22.62
N LYS A 329 -11.50 2.85 -22.59
CA LYS A 329 -10.34 2.68 -23.47
C LYS A 329 -9.30 1.77 -22.84
N GLN A 330 -8.98 0.67 -23.51
CA GLN A 330 -7.84 -0.17 -23.17
C GLN A 330 -6.61 0.25 -23.98
N GLY A 331 -5.43 0.26 -23.37
CA GLY A 331 -4.23 0.72 -24.06
C GLY A 331 -2.96 0.61 -23.24
N ASN A 332 -1.93 1.34 -23.65
CA ASN A 332 -0.69 1.45 -22.89
C ASN A 332 -0.98 2.18 -21.57
N PRO A 333 -0.70 1.58 -20.40
CA PRO A 333 -0.91 2.22 -19.09
C PRO A 333 -0.26 3.60 -18.95
N LEU A 334 0.84 3.88 -19.67
CA LEU A 334 1.54 5.16 -19.62
C LEU A 334 0.89 6.26 -20.49
N ASP A 335 -0.07 5.91 -21.35
CA ASP A 335 -0.88 6.88 -22.09
C ASP A 335 -1.98 7.43 -21.17
N SER A 336 -2.01 8.76 -21.02
CA SER A 336 -2.99 9.47 -20.18
C SER A 336 -4.46 9.20 -20.53
N SER A 337 -4.75 8.78 -21.76
CA SER A 337 -6.11 8.46 -22.22
C SER A 337 -6.54 7.03 -21.93
N THR A 338 -5.63 6.18 -21.47
CA THR A 338 -5.90 4.78 -21.15
C THR A 338 -6.73 4.67 -19.87
N MET A 339 -7.79 3.87 -19.94
CA MET A 339 -8.69 3.60 -18.84
C MET A 339 -8.52 2.21 -18.22
N ILE A 340 -8.08 1.23 -18.99
CA ILE A 340 -7.73 -0.11 -18.50
C ILE A 340 -6.32 -0.44 -19.00
N GLY A 341 -5.45 -0.79 -18.05
CA GLY A 341 -4.04 -1.12 -18.31
C GLY A 341 -3.79 -2.62 -18.48
N ALA A 342 -2.59 -3.05 -18.09
CA ALA A 342 -2.21 -4.46 -18.05
C ALA A 342 -2.57 -5.07 -16.69
N GLN A 343 -2.90 -6.36 -16.66
CA GLN A 343 -3.10 -7.12 -15.43
C GLN A 343 -1.75 -7.54 -14.86
N ALA A 344 -1.61 -7.49 -13.53
CA ALA A 344 -0.35 -7.68 -12.82
C ALA A 344 0.03 -9.15 -12.57
#